data_AF-A0AAJ6BLQ6-F1
#
_entry.id   AF-A0AAJ6BLQ6-F1
#
_cell.length_a   1.000
_cell.length_b   1.000
_cell.length_c   1.000
_cell.angle_alpha   90.00
_cell.angle_beta   90.00
_cell.angle_gamma   90.00
#
_symmetry.space_group_name_H-M   'P 1'
#
loop_
_entity.id
_entity.type
_entity.pdbx_description
1 polymer ?
#
loop_
_entity_poly.entity_id
_entity_poly.type
_entity_poly.pdbx_seq_one_letter_code
_entity_poly.pdbx_strand_id
1 'polypeptide(L)'
;MTEIRRALREQIEGAELFGQKLFSVWINEDAPAQGLDENSWEACLTQASSADIVIVLDTGHAGWTRTPGDVGICHAELMTAQNSAPAKVRIIPLTGTEPLDDEDAAANARFKTVSETLNAFGAPVETEANLIAAVLNAVADASTKLVHLGVREARKGRYYSGDALTWSRLNYGEREGRMAAVLETALLESGGKLLGPKQVSFVVGAGTIVFSLHAAPAGLGVPASRERVGRPFLDDYKIVGGLPPKLGPLHLIASQSGATEAQARALLGFADATVVKPPFGIFAADEVQQVQFAILRDCRDETTTRHAVHRFLDWLRESGEDVEVVRRAAKRRIISDTVAAQIVL
;
A
#
# COMPACT_ATOMS: atom_id res chain seq x y z
N MET A 1 24.53 34.65 2.60
CA MET A 1 23.70 33.51 3.03
C MET A 1 22.63 33.87 4.06
N THR A 2 22.92 34.67 5.10
CA THR A 2 21.93 35.03 6.14
C THR A 2 20.67 35.71 5.61
N GLU A 3 20.79 36.71 4.74
CA GLU A 3 19.62 37.39 4.16
C GLU A 3 18.72 36.44 3.37
N ILE A 4 19.32 35.54 2.58
CA ILE A 4 18.59 34.52 1.82
C ILE A 4 17.84 33.56 2.76
N ARG A 5 18.48 33.12 3.86
CA ARG A 5 17.83 32.24 4.85
C ARG A 5 16.63 32.93 5.53
N ARG A 6 16.75 34.24 5.82
CA ARG A 6 15.66 35.05 6.37
C ARG A 6 14.51 35.23 5.38
N ALA A 7 14.82 35.51 4.11
CA ALA A 7 13.83 35.65 3.05
C ALA A 7 13.07 34.32 2.81
N LEU A 8 13.78 33.19 2.79
CA LEU A 8 13.18 31.86 2.68
C LEU A 8 12.25 31.57 3.86
N ARG A 9 12.70 31.86 5.08
CA ARG A 9 11.89 31.70 6.30
C ARG A 9 10.60 32.50 6.20
N GLU A 10 10.67 33.78 5.85
CA GLU A 10 9.49 34.63 5.72
C GLU A 10 8.48 34.09 4.68
N GLN A 11 8.98 33.66 3.51
CA GLN A 11 8.11 33.10 2.47
C GLN A 11 7.46 31.77 2.88
N ILE A 12 8.20 30.90 3.56
CA ILE A 12 7.68 29.58 3.99
C ILE A 12 6.69 29.75 5.15
N GLU A 13 7.01 30.57 6.17
CA GLU A 13 6.12 30.83 7.31
C GLU A 13 4.89 31.67 6.92
N GLY A 14 5.00 32.46 5.85
CA GLY A 14 3.89 33.19 5.25
C GLY A 14 2.93 32.33 4.41
N ALA A 15 3.29 31.08 4.13
CA ALA A 15 2.41 30.17 3.39
C ALA A 15 1.23 29.71 4.28
N GLU A 16 0.02 30.03 3.84
CA GLU A 16 -1.21 29.65 4.52
C GLU A 16 -2.01 28.65 3.69
N LEU A 17 -2.65 27.71 4.38
CA LEU A 17 -3.66 26.83 3.81
C LEU A 17 -4.95 27.00 4.59
N PHE A 18 -5.99 27.53 3.92
CA PHE A 18 -7.27 27.87 4.54
C PHE A 18 -7.14 28.79 5.78
N GLY A 19 -6.23 29.77 5.71
CA GLY A 19 -5.96 30.71 6.81
C GLY A 19 -5.22 30.09 8.00
N GLN A 20 -4.68 28.88 7.85
CA GLN A 20 -3.83 28.23 8.85
C GLN A 20 -2.37 28.28 8.41
N LYS A 21 -1.50 28.67 9.34
CA LYS A 21 -0.05 28.58 9.14
C LYS A 21 0.37 27.12 9.15
N LEU A 22 1.06 26.70 8.10
CA LEU A 22 1.49 25.31 7.93
C LEU A 22 2.90 25.05 8.47
N PHE A 23 3.75 26.06 8.49
CA PHE A 23 5.18 25.89 8.72
C PHE A 23 5.67 26.82 9.84
N SER A 24 6.64 26.31 10.60
CA SER A 24 7.49 27.06 11.51
C SER A 24 8.92 26.78 11.09
N VAL A 25 9.70 27.80 10.76
CA VAL A 25 11.04 27.62 10.20
C VAL A 25 12.07 28.10 11.22
N TRP A 26 13.03 27.23 11.50
CA TRP A 26 14.17 27.56 12.35
C TRP A 26 15.41 27.82 11.48
N ILE A 27 16.15 28.88 11.78
CA ILE A 27 17.47 29.17 11.22
C ILE A 27 18.44 29.48 12.37
N ASN A 28 19.71 29.11 12.20
CA ASN A 28 20.71 29.25 13.26
C ASN A 28 20.94 30.72 13.67
N GLU A 29 20.75 31.68 12.75
CA GLU A 29 20.93 33.10 13.05
C GLU A 29 19.94 33.69 14.07
N ASP A 30 18.87 32.96 14.40
CA ASP A 30 17.89 33.37 15.39
C ASP A 30 18.19 32.77 16.78
N ALA A 31 19.21 31.93 16.90
CA ALA A 31 19.65 31.42 18.20
C ALA A 31 20.19 32.59 19.05
N PRO A 32 19.71 32.79 20.30
CA PRO A 32 20.27 33.79 21.19
C PRO A 32 21.78 33.54 21.34
N ALA A 33 22.59 34.60 21.46
CA ALA A 33 24.03 34.50 21.68
C ALA A 33 24.32 33.78 23.01
N GLN A 34 24.28 32.46 22.98
CA GLN A 34 24.64 31.58 24.08
C GLN A 34 26.11 31.24 23.91
N GLY A 35 26.88 31.41 24.99
CA GLY A 35 28.33 31.30 24.99
C GLY A 35 28.86 30.11 24.19
N LEU A 36 29.93 30.38 23.44
CA LEU A 36 30.70 29.47 22.60
C LEU A 36 31.06 28.19 23.38
N ASP A 37 30.41 27.06 23.06
CA ASP A 37 31.08 25.85 22.52
C ASP A 37 30.31 24.53 22.74
N GLU A 38 29.35 24.45 23.65
CA GLU A 38 28.56 23.20 23.90
C GLU A 38 27.06 23.34 23.66
N ASN A 39 26.44 24.39 24.21
CA ASN A 39 24.98 24.54 24.12
C ASN A 39 24.50 24.86 22.69
N SER A 40 25.28 25.61 21.91
CA SER A 40 24.93 25.95 20.53
C SER A 40 25.00 24.75 19.59
N TRP A 41 26.00 23.89 19.75
CA TRP A 41 26.16 22.67 18.96
C TRP A 41 25.01 21.69 19.20
N GLU A 42 24.74 21.36 20.47
CA GLU A 42 23.65 20.45 20.84
C GLU A 42 22.27 21.01 20.44
N ALA A 43 22.07 22.32 20.51
CA ALA A 43 20.85 22.97 20.05
C ALA A 43 20.64 22.76 18.53
N CYS A 44 21.67 23.00 17.72
CA CYS A 44 21.66 22.73 16.28
C CYS A 44 21.31 21.27 15.96
N LEU A 45 21.97 20.32 16.62
CA LEU A 45 21.70 18.89 16.41
C LEU A 45 20.28 18.50 16.84
N THR A 46 19.77 19.09 17.93
CA THR A 46 18.39 18.89 18.37
C THR A 46 17.39 19.38 17.34
N GLN A 47 17.61 20.55 16.74
CA GLN A 47 16.76 21.07 15.66
C GLN A 47 16.82 20.17 14.42
N ALA A 48 18.02 19.78 13.98
CA ALA A 48 18.19 18.88 12.83
C ALA A 48 17.51 17.51 13.05
N SER A 49 17.55 16.99 14.28
CA SER A 49 16.90 15.72 14.65
C SER A 49 15.37 15.83 14.73
N SER A 50 14.85 16.89 15.31
CA SER A 50 13.41 17.07 15.56
C SER A 50 12.62 17.65 14.38
N ALA A 51 13.28 18.30 13.42
CA ALA A 51 12.62 18.86 12.25
C ALA A 51 11.91 17.79 11.41
N ASP A 52 10.73 18.14 10.87
CA ASP A 52 9.96 17.29 9.94
C ASP A 52 10.50 17.34 8.51
N ILE A 53 11.14 18.45 8.14
CA ILE A 53 11.77 18.71 6.84
C ILE A 53 13.09 19.44 7.13
N VAL A 54 14.19 18.99 6.53
CA VAL A 54 15.50 19.63 6.63
C VAL A 54 15.97 20.04 5.24
N ILE A 55 16.14 21.35 5.04
CA ILE A 55 16.68 21.92 3.80
C ILE A 55 18.16 22.24 4.01
N VAL A 56 19.02 21.64 3.21
CA VAL A 56 20.47 21.89 3.23
C VAL A 56 20.84 22.70 2.01
N LEU A 57 21.28 23.93 2.23
CA LEU A 57 21.83 24.81 1.20
C LEU A 57 23.32 24.51 1.07
N ASP A 58 23.68 23.64 0.12
CA ASP A 58 25.02 23.06 0.06
C ASP A 58 25.96 23.90 -0.80
N THR A 59 26.78 24.71 -0.12
CA THR A 59 27.88 25.48 -0.73
C THR A 59 29.21 24.73 -0.69
N GLY A 60 29.25 23.49 -0.17
CA GLY A 60 30.49 22.78 0.14
C GLY A 60 31.18 23.22 1.44
N HIS A 61 30.58 24.12 2.22
CA HIS A 61 31.13 24.60 3.49
C HIS A 61 30.59 23.81 4.69
N ALA A 62 31.49 23.24 5.50
CA ALA A 62 31.14 22.42 6.65
C ALA A 62 30.65 23.24 7.86
N GLY A 63 30.83 24.57 7.84
CA GLY A 63 30.59 25.45 8.99
C GLY A 63 31.75 25.41 9.99
N TRP A 64 31.52 25.96 11.18
CA TRP A 64 32.52 26.01 12.25
C TRP A 64 32.75 24.63 12.89
N THR A 65 33.97 24.39 13.38
CA THR A 65 34.38 23.16 14.09
C THR A 65 34.51 23.42 15.59
N ARG A 66 34.18 22.43 16.43
CA ARG A 66 34.37 22.54 17.90
C ARG A 66 35.83 22.46 18.29
N THR A 67 36.58 21.57 17.66
CA THR A 67 38.03 21.44 17.84
C THR A 67 38.74 21.30 16.49
N PRO A 68 40.02 21.72 16.39
CA PRO A 68 40.78 21.54 15.16
C PRO A 68 40.83 20.06 14.74
N GLY A 69 40.39 19.77 13.50
CA GLY A 69 40.36 18.41 12.95
C GLY A 69 39.00 17.69 13.03
N ASP A 70 38.00 18.27 13.73
CA ASP A 70 36.63 17.74 13.76
C ASP A 70 35.87 17.95 12.44
N VAL A 71 34.63 17.43 12.38
CA VAL A 71 33.65 17.83 11.35
C VAL A 71 33.04 19.18 11.70
N GLY A 72 32.65 19.95 10.69
CA GLY A 72 31.94 21.21 10.92
C GLY A 72 30.46 20.99 11.28
N ILE A 73 29.81 22.00 11.86
CA ILE A 73 28.43 21.92 12.33
C ILE A 73 27.43 21.51 11.23
N CYS A 74 27.55 22.04 10.01
CA CYS A 74 26.63 21.71 8.91
C CYS A 74 26.73 20.24 8.51
N HIS A 75 27.93 19.66 8.61
CA HIS A 75 28.15 18.24 8.39
C HIS A 75 27.43 17.43 9.48
N ALA A 76 27.61 17.80 10.75
CA ALA A 76 27.00 17.10 11.87
C ALA A 76 25.46 17.18 11.83
N GLU A 77 24.90 18.34 11.49
CA GLU A 77 23.46 18.54 11.29
C GLU A 77 22.90 17.66 10.16
N LEU A 78 23.55 17.68 8.99
CA LEU A 78 23.16 16.85 7.85
C LEU A 78 23.14 15.36 8.23
N MET A 79 24.21 14.87 8.86
CA MET A 79 24.30 13.47 9.25
C MET A 79 23.30 13.10 10.35
N THR A 80 23.01 14.02 11.29
CA THR A 80 21.99 13.82 12.32
C THR A 80 20.59 13.71 11.71
N ALA A 81 20.25 14.59 10.78
CA ALA A 81 18.99 14.55 10.06
C ALA A 81 18.88 13.29 9.18
N GLN A 82 19.95 12.93 8.49
CA GLN A 82 20.02 11.76 7.61
C GLN A 82 19.89 10.46 8.40
N ASN A 83 20.57 10.33 9.53
CA ASN A 83 20.53 9.11 10.36
C ASN A 83 19.19 8.93 11.08
N SER A 84 18.52 10.03 11.43
CA SER A 84 17.20 9.98 12.08
C SER A 84 16.08 9.62 11.08
N ALA A 85 16.03 10.31 9.95
CA ALA A 85 15.03 10.05 8.91
C ALA A 85 15.51 10.55 7.54
N PRO A 86 16.16 9.71 6.70
CA PRO A 86 16.69 10.15 5.40
C PRO A 86 15.65 10.88 4.51
N ALA A 87 14.39 10.47 4.61
CA ALA A 87 13.30 11.02 3.80
C ALA A 87 12.96 12.49 4.10
N LYS A 88 13.41 13.06 5.23
CA LYS A 88 13.17 14.48 5.57
C LYS A 88 14.18 15.44 4.97
N VAL A 89 15.34 14.93 4.55
CA VAL A 89 16.46 15.74 4.07
C VAL A 89 16.25 16.11 2.60
N ARG A 90 16.51 17.37 2.25
CA ARG A 90 16.57 17.89 0.89
C ARG A 90 17.82 18.74 0.75
N ILE A 91 18.74 18.29 -0.09
CA ILE A 91 20.01 18.98 -0.34
C ILE A 91 19.88 19.76 -1.65
N ILE A 92 20.19 21.04 -1.62
CA ILE A 92 20.15 21.95 -2.77
C ILE A 92 21.58 22.42 -3.01
N PRO A 93 22.29 21.86 -4.01
CA PRO A 93 23.66 22.26 -4.31
C PRO A 93 23.69 23.69 -4.84
N LEU A 94 24.65 24.46 -4.38
CA LEU A 94 24.91 25.83 -4.82
C LEU A 94 26.24 25.87 -5.57
N THR A 95 26.25 26.56 -6.70
CA THR A 95 27.45 26.79 -7.49
C THR A 95 27.79 28.28 -7.53
N GLY A 96 29.07 28.59 -7.78
CA GLY A 96 29.56 29.97 -7.82
C GLY A 96 29.86 30.59 -6.45
N THR A 97 29.97 29.78 -5.39
CA THR A 97 30.42 30.24 -4.07
C THR A 97 31.94 30.13 -3.97
N GLU A 98 32.62 31.24 -3.66
CA GLU A 98 34.05 31.24 -3.36
C GLU A 98 34.29 30.87 -1.90
N PRO A 99 35.32 30.06 -1.59
CA PRO A 99 35.68 29.78 -0.22
C PRO A 99 36.18 31.02 0.52
N LEU A 100 35.84 31.16 1.80
CA LEU A 100 36.42 32.21 2.63
C LEU A 100 37.85 31.84 3.04
N ASP A 101 38.74 32.83 3.17
CA ASP A 101 40.18 32.66 3.38
C ASP A 101 40.56 31.98 4.73
N ASP A 102 39.65 31.92 5.71
CA ASP A 102 39.89 31.42 7.09
C ASP A 102 39.30 30.00 7.36
N GLU A 103 39.07 29.20 6.32
CA GLU A 103 38.32 27.95 6.47
C GLU A 103 39.16 26.69 6.74
N ASP A 104 38.64 25.79 7.60
CA ASP A 104 39.17 24.43 7.79
C ASP A 104 38.92 23.60 6.52
N ALA A 105 39.88 23.68 5.59
CA ALA A 105 39.84 23.00 4.30
C ALA A 105 39.62 21.48 4.44
N ALA A 106 40.09 20.87 5.53
CA ALA A 106 39.90 19.45 5.76
C ALA A 106 38.45 19.13 6.16
N ALA A 107 37.82 19.95 6.99
CA ALA A 107 36.40 19.82 7.35
C ALA A 107 35.49 20.00 6.12
N ASN A 108 35.76 21.01 5.29
CA ASN A 108 35.03 21.24 4.04
C ASN A 108 35.16 20.07 3.06
N ALA A 109 36.37 19.51 2.89
CA ALA A 109 36.58 18.34 2.04
C ALA A 109 35.77 17.13 2.50
N ARG A 110 35.72 16.87 3.82
CA ARG A 110 34.89 15.81 4.41
C ARG A 110 33.40 16.05 4.15
N PHE A 111 32.92 17.27 4.34
CA PHE A 111 31.51 17.62 4.10
C PHE A 111 31.12 17.45 2.63
N LYS A 112 31.94 17.97 1.71
CA LYS A 112 31.71 17.87 0.27
C LYS A 112 31.61 16.42 -0.20
N THR A 113 32.48 15.54 0.29
CA THR A 113 32.40 14.09 -0.02
C THR A 113 31.07 13.48 0.41
N VAL A 114 30.58 13.86 1.60
CA VAL A 114 29.31 13.35 2.12
C VAL A 114 28.12 13.93 1.35
N SER A 115 28.09 15.24 1.11
CA SER A 115 26.95 15.88 0.44
C SER A 115 26.83 15.43 -1.02
N GLU A 116 27.95 15.27 -1.74
CA GLU A 116 27.97 14.70 -3.10
C GLU A 116 27.46 13.25 -3.14
N THR A 117 27.79 12.45 -2.13
CA THR A 117 27.30 11.06 -2.03
C THR A 117 25.80 11.02 -1.78
N LEU A 118 25.30 11.87 -0.88
CA LEU A 118 23.88 11.91 -0.51
C LEU A 118 23.00 12.57 -1.59
N ASN A 119 23.58 13.42 -2.44
CA ASN A 119 22.87 14.18 -3.46
C ASN A 119 23.47 14.04 -4.86
N ALA A 120 23.91 12.82 -5.23
CA ALA A 120 24.65 12.55 -6.47
C ALA A 120 23.94 12.99 -7.78
N PHE A 121 22.62 13.26 -7.73
CA PHE A 121 21.81 13.70 -8.87
C PHE A 121 21.18 15.08 -8.68
N GLY A 122 21.59 15.84 -7.65
CA GLY A 122 21.07 17.17 -7.38
C GLY A 122 21.50 18.17 -8.46
N ALA A 123 20.55 18.88 -9.06
CA ALA A 123 20.86 19.96 -9.99
C ALA A 123 21.38 21.18 -9.22
N PRO A 124 22.56 21.73 -9.55
CA PRO A 124 23.10 22.89 -8.88
C PRO A 124 22.31 24.16 -9.22
N VAL A 125 22.35 25.12 -8.31
CA VAL A 125 21.65 26.39 -8.43
C VAL A 125 22.64 27.56 -8.30
N GLU A 126 22.58 28.49 -9.26
CA GLU A 126 23.52 29.63 -9.34
C GLU A 126 22.91 30.96 -8.90
N THR A 127 21.59 31.13 -9.03
CA THR A 127 20.93 32.42 -8.78
C THR A 127 20.01 32.34 -7.57
N GLU A 128 19.88 33.47 -6.86
CA GLU A 128 18.99 33.58 -5.70
C GLU A 128 17.54 33.24 -6.05
N ALA A 129 17.04 33.70 -7.19
CA ALA A 129 15.69 33.39 -7.66
C ALA A 129 15.47 31.88 -7.87
N ASN A 130 16.44 31.20 -8.49
CA ASN A 130 16.36 29.76 -8.69
C ASN A 130 16.47 29.00 -7.36
N LEU A 131 17.25 29.52 -6.40
CA LEU A 131 17.40 28.92 -5.08
C LEU A 131 16.10 28.98 -4.31
N ILE A 132 15.44 30.14 -4.29
CA ILE A 132 14.13 30.31 -3.66
C ILE A 132 13.12 29.33 -4.26
N ALA A 133 13.04 29.26 -5.59
CA ALA A 133 12.14 28.34 -6.26
C ALA A 133 12.45 26.86 -5.93
N ALA A 134 13.73 26.47 -5.89
CA ALA A 134 14.15 25.11 -5.56
C ALA A 134 13.75 24.74 -4.12
N VAL A 135 13.94 25.64 -3.16
CA VAL A 135 13.57 25.44 -1.75
C VAL A 135 12.06 25.28 -1.61
N LEU A 136 11.26 26.19 -2.18
CA LEU A 136 9.80 26.13 -2.09
C LEU A 136 9.24 24.84 -2.71
N ASN A 137 9.78 24.42 -3.86
CA ASN A 137 9.42 23.14 -4.47
C ASN A 137 9.79 21.94 -3.59
N ALA A 138 10.96 21.96 -2.94
CA ALA A 138 11.39 20.90 -2.03
C ALA A 138 10.47 20.79 -0.81
N VAL A 139 10.03 21.91 -0.24
CA VAL A 139 9.07 21.96 0.88
C VAL A 139 7.69 21.43 0.45
N ALA A 140 7.20 21.83 -0.72
CA ALA A 140 5.92 21.37 -1.25
C ALA A 140 5.91 19.85 -1.53
N ASP A 141 6.96 19.32 -2.16
CA ASP A 141 7.14 17.88 -2.40
C ASP A 141 7.18 17.09 -1.09
N ALA A 142 7.97 17.55 -0.12
CA ALA A 142 8.09 16.90 1.18
C ALA A 142 6.75 16.85 1.92
N SER A 143 6.01 17.96 1.94
CA SER A 143 4.68 18.06 2.54
C SER A 143 3.70 17.08 1.90
N THR A 144 3.69 17.00 0.57
CA THR A 144 2.83 16.08 -0.19
C THR A 144 3.12 14.61 0.15
N LYS A 145 4.41 14.24 0.23
CA LYS A 145 4.84 12.89 0.61
C LYS A 145 4.43 12.52 2.03
N LEU A 146 4.58 13.44 2.99
CA LEU A 146 4.15 13.22 4.37
C LEU A 146 2.64 12.99 4.48
N VAL A 147 1.81 13.75 3.76
CA VAL A 147 0.35 13.54 3.70
C VAL A 147 0.01 12.15 3.14
N HIS A 148 0.65 11.73 2.05
CA HIS A 148 0.43 10.39 1.50
C HIS A 148 0.83 9.26 2.46
N LEU A 149 1.93 9.44 3.19
CA LEU A 149 2.35 8.50 4.24
C LEU A 149 1.34 8.45 5.38
N GLY A 150 0.83 9.60 5.84
CA GLY A 150 -0.21 9.69 6.87
C GLY A 150 -1.48 8.93 6.47
N VAL A 151 -1.96 9.12 5.22
CA VAL A 151 -3.12 8.36 4.68
C VAL A 151 -2.83 6.86 4.63
N ARG A 152 -1.61 6.45 4.27
CA ARG A 152 -1.21 5.03 4.23
C ARG A 152 -1.23 4.41 5.63
N GLU A 153 -0.73 5.11 6.64
CA GLU A 153 -0.76 4.63 8.02
C GLU A 153 -2.18 4.63 8.60
N ALA A 154 -2.98 5.66 8.34
CA ALA A 154 -4.38 5.72 8.77
C ALA A 154 -5.21 4.54 8.21
N ARG A 155 -4.91 4.07 6.99
CA ARG A 155 -5.54 2.86 6.41
C ARG A 155 -5.28 1.58 7.20
N LYS A 156 -4.20 1.51 8.01
CA LYS A 156 -3.91 0.34 8.86
C LYS A 156 -4.81 0.28 10.09
N GLY A 157 -5.34 1.42 10.56
CA GLY A 157 -6.29 1.52 11.68
C GLY A 157 -7.73 1.16 11.32
N ARG A 158 -8.04 0.68 10.11
CA ARG A 158 -9.42 0.57 9.62
C ARG A 158 -10.29 -0.51 10.30
N TYR A 159 -9.77 -1.26 11.27
CA TYR A 159 -10.40 -2.50 11.77
C TYR A 159 -10.32 -2.75 13.29
N TYR A 160 -10.06 -1.73 14.12
CA TYR A 160 -9.94 -1.89 15.58
C TYR A 160 -11.28 -1.81 16.35
N SER A 161 -12.41 -1.64 15.67
CA SER A 161 -13.73 -1.46 16.31
C SER A 161 -14.87 -2.08 15.48
N GLY A 162 -16.05 -2.20 16.09
CA GLY A 162 -17.26 -2.71 15.43
C GLY A 162 -17.20 -4.20 15.07
N ASP A 163 -17.95 -4.58 14.03
CA ASP A 163 -18.09 -5.96 13.59
C ASP A 163 -16.77 -6.61 13.16
N ALA A 164 -15.84 -5.83 12.61
CA ALA A 164 -14.51 -6.33 12.25
C ALA A 164 -13.73 -6.82 13.48
N LEU A 165 -13.82 -6.10 14.60
CA LEU A 165 -13.25 -6.55 15.88
C LEU A 165 -13.99 -7.78 16.40
N THR A 166 -15.32 -7.83 16.30
CA THR A 166 -16.11 -9.01 16.69
C THR A 166 -15.69 -10.25 15.90
N TRP A 167 -15.52 -10.15 14.59
CA TRP A 167 -15.09 -11.28 13.75
C TRP A 167 -13.65 -11.70 14.03
N SER A 168 -12.77 -10.76 14.40
CA SER A 168 -11.40 -11.09 14.79
C SER A 168 -11.30 -11.93 16.07
N ARG A 169 -12.32 -11.89 16.94
CA ARG A 169 -12.41 -12.71 18.17
C ARG A 169 -12.89 -14.14 17.91
N LEU A 170 -13.56 -14.38 16.78
CA LEU A 170 -14.04 -15.71 16.39
C LEU A 170 -12.87 -16.64 16.10
N ASN A 171 -13.04 -17.93 16.44
CA ASN A 171 -12.12 -18.96 15.98
C ASN A 171 -12.27 -19.19 14.46
N TYR A 172 -11.35 -19.93 13.84
CA TYR A 172 -11.34 -20.08 12.38
C TYR A 172 -12.59 -20.77 11.82
N GLY A 173 -13.18 -21.73 12.55
CA GLY A 173 -14.41 -22.38 12.09
C GLY A 173 -15.62 -21.46 12.17
N GLU A 174 -15.76 -20.74 13.29
CA GLU A 174 -16.84 -19.75 13.48
C GLU A 174 -16.74 -18.62 12.44
N ARG A 175 -15.53 -18.12 12.18
CA ARG A 175 -15.30 -17.06 11.21
C ARG A 175 -15.55 -17.51 9.78
N GLU A 176 -15.09 -18.69 9.40
CA GLU A 176 -15.39 -19.30 8.09
C GLU A 176 -16.91 -19.41 7.88
N GLY A 177 -17.63 -19.95 8.87
CA GLY A 177 -19.08 -20.09 8.83
C GLY A 177 -19.79 -18.74 8.68
N ARG A 178 -19.36 -17.72 9.44
CA ARG A 178 -19.93 -16.37 9.36
C ARG A 178 -19.69 -15.72 8.00
N MET A 179 -18.47 -15.83 7.46
CA MET A 179 -18.13 -15.31 6.13
C MET A 179 -18.96 -15.97 5.04
N ALA A 180 -19.07 -17.30 5.05
CA ALA A 180 -19.85 -18.05 4.07
C ALA A 180 -21.36 -17.70 4.16
N ALA A 181 -21.90 -17.53 5.37
CA ALA A 181 -23.30 -17.13 5.57
C ALA A 181 -23.58 -15.72 5.02
N VAL A 182 -22.65 -14.78 5.18
CA VAL A 182 -22.78 -13.44 4.60
C VAL A 182 -22.72 -13.49 3.08
N LEU A 183 -21.82 -14.29 2.48
CA LEU A 183 -21.81 -14.49 1.03
C LEU A 183 -23.14 -15.04 0.50
N GLU A 184 -23.67 -16.06 1.18
CA GLU A 184 -24.95 -16.67 0.81
C GLU A 184 -26.08 -15.65 0.88
N THR A 185 -26.20 -14.95 2.00
CA THR A 185 -27.23 -13.92 2.22
C THR A 185 -27.13 -12.81 1.17
N ALA A 186 -25.92 -12.31 0.90
CA ALA A 186 -25.69 -11.25 -0.09
C ALA A 186 -26.10 -11.68 -1.51
N LEU A 187 -25.82 -12.93 -1.89
CA LEU A 187 -26.21 -13.46 -3.20
C LEU A 187 -27.72 -13.71 -3.30
N LEU A 188 -28.36 -14.21 -2.25
CA LEU A 188 -29.80 -14.42 -2.21
C LEU A 188 -30.56 -13.09 -2.32
N GLU A 189 -30.16 -12.09 -1.55
CA GLU A 189 -30.74 -10.74 -1.62
C GLU A 189 -30.48 -10.05 -2.96
N SER A 190 -29.39 -10.43 -3.66
CA SER A 190 -29.08 -9.97 -5.02
C SER A 190 -29.85 -10.73 -6.12
N GLY A 191 -30.81 -11.59 -5.77
CA GLY A 191 -31.66 -12.33 -6.70
C GLY A 191 -31.24 -13.78 -6.97
N GLY A 192 -30.31 -14.32 -6.19
CA GLY A 192 -29.94 -15.73 -6.23
C GLY A 192 -30.99 -16.65 -5.61
N LYS A 193 -30.88 -17.95 -5.88
CA LYS A 193 -31.72 -18.99 -5.24
C LYS A 193 -30.87 -20.10 -4.65
N LEU A 194 -31.15 -20.45 -3.41
CA LEU A 194 -30.44 -21.53 -2.71
C LEU A 194 -30.75 -22.88 -3.37
N LEU A 195 -29.70 -23.64 -3.70
CA LEU A 195 -29.81 -25.00 -4.24
C LEU A 195 -29.42 -26.06 -3.21
N GLY A 196 -28.56 -25.70 -2.26
CA GLY A 196 -28.05 -26.58 -1.23
C GLY A 196 -27.06 -25.84 -0.32
N PRO A 197 -26.46 -26.53 0.67
CA PRO A 197 -25.50 -25.92 1.57
C PRO A 197 -24.34 -25.27 0.79
N LYS A 198 -24.11 -23.96 1.00
CA LYS A 198 -23.05 -23.19 0.33
C LYS A 198 -23.18 -23.20 -1.21
N GLN A 199 -24.38 -23.38 -1.75
CA GLN A 199 -24.64 -23.44 -3.19
C GLN A 199 -25.81 -22.52 -3.57
N VAL A 200 -25.51 -21.47 -4.33
CA VAL A 200 -26.50 -20.48 -4.76
C VAL A 200 -26.52 -20.42 -6.29
N SER A 201 -27.67 -20.71 -6.88
CA SER A 201 -27.89 -20.43 -8.31
C SER A 201 -28.07 -18.94 -8.54
N PHE A 202 -27.46 -18.43 -9.62
CA PHE A 202 -27.49 -17.01 -9.93
C PHE A 202 -27.49 -16.78 -11.44
N VAL A 203 -28.24 -15.78 -11.89
CA VAL A 203 -28.28 -15.38 -13.31
C VAL A 203 -27.11 -14.46 -13.60
N VAL A 204 -26.24 -14.86 -14.53
CA VAL A 204 -25.04 -14.15 -14.95
C VAL A 204 -25.12 -13.97 -16.47
N GLY A 205 -25.24 -12.72 -16.92
CA GLY A 205 -25.50 -12.41 -18.33
C GLY A 205 -26.77 -13.09 -18.84
N ALA A 206 -26.66 -13.84 -19.93
CA ALA A 206 -27.75 -14.63 -20.52
C ALA A 206 -27.89 -16.06 -19.94
N GLY A 207 -27.03 -16.44 -18.98
CA GLY A 207 -26.97 -17.79 -18.42
C GLY A 207 -27.26 -17.87 -16.93
N THR A 208 -27.35 -19.10 -16.43
CA THR A 208 -27.42 -19.38 -14.98
C THR A 208 -26.23 -20.25 -14.59
N ILE A 209 -25.61 -19.94 -13.47
CA ILE A 209 -24.50 -20.72 -12.89
C ILE A 209 -24.79 -21.04 -11.43
N VAL A 210 -23.93 -21.86 -10.82
CA VAL A 210 -23.94 -22.10 -9.38
C VAL A 210 -22.72 -21.45 -8.74
N PHE A 211 -22.93 -20.55 -7.78
CA PHE A 211 -21.86 -20.13 -6.89
C PHE A 211 -21.67 -21.17 -5.79
N SER A 212 -20.48 -21.77 -5.77
CA SER A 212 -20.02 -22.63 -4.67
C SER A 212 -19.25 -21.77 -3.67
N LEU A 213 -19.76 -21.61 -2.45
CA LEU A 213 -19.28 -20.62 -1.50
C LEU A 213 -18.21 -21.20 -0.57
N HIS A 214 -17.12 -20.47 -0.40
CA HIS A 214 -15.96 -20.84 0.41
C HIS A 214 -15.48 -19.62 1.21
N ALA A 215 -14.78 -19.87 2.31
CA ALA A 215 -14.19 -18.80 3.10
C ALA A 215 -12.81 -19.17 3.65
N ALA A 216 -11.87 -18.24 3.56
CA ALA A 216 -10.57 -18.27 4.19
C ALA A 216 -10.61 -17.37 5.45
N PRO A 217 -10.66 -17.93 6.67
CA PRO A 217 -10.82 -17.16 7.91
C PRO A 217 -9.63 -16.24 8.24
N ALA A 218 -8.49 -16.42 7.58
CA ALA A 218 -7.36 -15.50 7.56
C ALA A 218 -6.81 -15.39 6.13
N GLY A 219 -5.76 -14.59 5.91
CA GLY A 219 -5.12 -14.52 4.60
C GLY A 219 -4.64 -15.87 4.08
N LEU A 220 -4.67 -16.05 2.75
CA LEU A 220 -4.26 -17.30 2.08
C LEU A 220 -2.78 -17.68 2.26
N GLY A 221 -1.96 -16.78 2.81
CA GLY A 221 -0.59 -17.07 3.25
C GLY A 221 -0.53 -17.89 4.55
N VAL A 222 -1.61 -17.95 5.32
CA VAL A 222 -1.68 -18.72 6.57
C VAL A 222 -2.09 -20.17 6.27
N PRO A 223 -1.24 -21.17 6.56
CA PRO A 223 -1.53 -22.57 6.21
C PRO A 223 -2.89 -23.08 6.71
N ALA A 224 -3.21 -22.85 7.99
CA ALA A 224 -4.48 -23.27 8.58
C ALA A 224 -5.72 -22.59 7.96
N SER A 225 -5.56 -21.42 7.34
CA SER A 225 -6.64 -20.78 6.57
C SER A 225 -6.76 -21.40 5.18
N ARG A 226 -5.62 -21.62 4.52
CA ARG A 226 -5.54 -22.22 3.18
C ARG A 226 -6.08 -23.65 3.17
N GLU A 227 -5.82 -24.44 4.21
CA GLU A 227 -6.34 -25.81 4.36
C GLU A 227 -7.86 -25.87 4.44
N ARG A 228 -8.51 -24.85 5.01
CA ARG A 228 -9.98 -24.78 5.09
C ARG A 228 -10.64 -24.54 3.74
N VAL A 229 -9.97 -23.82 2.83
CA VAL A 229 -10.44 -23.62 1.46
C VAL A 229 -10.05 -24.81 0.57
N GLY A 230 -8.84 -25.35 0.75
CA GLY A 230 -8.32 -26.44 -0.07
C GLY A 230 -8.26 -26.05 -1.55
N ARG A 231 -8.60 -27.00 -2.44
CA ARG A 231 -8.83 -26.76 -3.88
C ARG A 231 -10.27 -27.17 -4.20
N PRO A 232 -11.25 -26.27 -4.03
CA PRO A 232 -12.64 -26.66 -3.94
C PRO A 232 -13.18 -27.28 -5.24
N PHE A 233 -12.60 -26.91 -6.39
CA PHE A 233 -12.94 -27.47 -7.69
C PHE A 233 -12.55 -28.94 -7.87
N LEU A 234 -11.64 -29.49 -7.06
CA LEU A 234 -11.31 -30.92 -7.15
C LEU A 234 -12.48 -31.81 -6.71
N ASP A 235 -13.39 -31.28 -5.89
CA ASP A 235 -14.58 -31.98 -5.40
C ASP A 235 -15.83 -31.69 -6.24
N ASP A 236 -15.70 -31.03 -7.40
CA ASP A 236 -16.86 -30.68 -8.24
C ASP A 236 -17.69 -31.91 -8.64
N TYR A 237 -17.04 -33.03 -8.93
CA TYR A 237 -17.72 -34.28 -9.28
C TYR A 237 -18.60 -34.83 -8.14
N LYS A 238 -18.33 -34.47 -6.88
CA LYS A 238 -19.13 -34.88 -5.73
C LYS A 238 -20.38 -34.03 -5.57
N ILE A 239 -20.35 -32.77 -6.01
CA ILE A 239 -21.47 -31.83 -5.82
C ILE A 239 -22.45 -31.83 -7.00
N VAL A 240 -22.00 -32.16 -8.22
CA VAL A 240 -22.85 -32.05 -9.43
C VAL A 240 -24.10 -32.92 -9.38
N GLY A 241 -24.08 -34.05 -8.67
CA GLY A 241 -25.27 -34.92 -8.51
C GLY A 241 -26.44 -34.23 -7.80
N GLY A 242 -26.17 -33.24 -6.95
CA GLY A 242 -27.19 -32.43 -6.26
C GLY A 242 -27.60 -31.17 -7.02
N LEU A 243 -26.94 -30.84 -8.13
CA LEU A 243 -27.17 -29.61 -8.88
C LEU A 243 -28.07 -29.84 -10.11
N PRO A 244 -28.93 -28.87 -10.47
CA PRO A 244 -29.74 -28.96 -11.68
C PRO A 244 -28.89 -29.24 -12.94
N PRO A 245 -29.39 -30.01 -13.91
CA PRO A 245 -28.66 -30.33 -15.12
C PRO A 245 -28.12 -29.09 -15.83
N LYS A 246 -26.90 -29.17 -16.39
CA LYS A 246 -26.21 -28.11 -17.15
C LYS A 246 -25.75 -26.88 -16.33
N LEU A 247 -26.10 -26.78 -15.05
CA LEU A 247 -25.56 -25.73 -14.19
C LEU A 247 -24.23 -26.20 -13.59
N GLY A 248 -23.16 -25.45 -13.88
CA GLY A 248 -21.83 -25.71 -13.34
C GLY A 248 -21.35 -24.66 -12.34
N PRO A 249 -20.28 -24.97 -11.60
CA PRO A 249 -19.82 -24.14 -10.49
C PRO A 249 -18.92 -22.99 -10.93
N LEU A 250 -19.03 -21.88 -10.20
CA LEU A 250 -17.99 -20.88 -10.00
C LEU A 250 -17.72 -20.79 -8.50
N HIS A 251 -16.47 -20.96 -8.08
CA HIS A 251 -16.15 -20.93 -6.64
C HIS A 251 -15.92 -19.50 -6.17
N LEU A 252 -16.70 -19.06 -5.20
CA LEU A 252 -16.56 -17.74 -4.59
C LEU A 252 -15.89 -17.91 -3.23
N ILE A 253 -14.69 -17.35 -3.06
CA ILE A 253 -13.85 -17.52 -1.87
C ILE A 253 -13.76 -16.18 -1.16
N ALA A 254 -14.47 -16.00 -0.04
CA ALA A 254 -14.25 -14.84 0.83
C ALA A 254 -12.92 -14.99 1.57
N SER A 255 -12.02 -14.02 1.44
CA SER A 255 -10.76 -13.99 2.17
C SER A 255 -10.77 -12.84 3.17
N GLN A 256 -10.44 -13.13 4.42
CA GLN A 256 -10.42 -12.12 5.49
C GLN A 256 -9.44 -10.97 5.17
N SER A 257 -8.34 -11.26 4.48
CA SER A 257 -7.40 -10.25 3.99
C SER A 257 -7.18 -10.37 2.48
N GLY A 258 -6.30 -9.54 1.93
CA GLY A 258 -5.95 -9.57 0.52
C GLY A 258 -5.37 -10.92 0.05
N ALA A 259 -5.47 -11.15 -1.26
CA ALA A 259 -4.81 -12.25 -1.95
C ALA A 259 -3.90 -11.70 -3.07
N THR A 260 -2.89 -12.47 -3.45
CA THR A 260 -1.97 -12.16 -4.56
C THR A 260 -2.22 -13.08 -5.75
N GLU A 261 -1.84 -12.65 -6.95
CA GLU A 261 -1.95 -13.47 -8.16
C GLU A 261 -1.15 -14.77 -8.02
N ALA A 262 0.02 -14.70 -7.35
CA ALA A 262 0.82 -15.88 -7.05
C ALA A 262 0.05 -16.89 -6.17
N GLN A 263 -0.71 -16.42 -5.17
CA GLN A 263 -1.56 -17.28 -4.34
C GLN A 263 -2.72 -17.89 -5.16
N ALA A 264 -3.33 -17.13 -6.05
CA ALA A 264 -4.37 -17.65 -6.95
C ALA A 264 -3.82 -18.71 -7.92
N ARG A 265 -2.66 -18.47 -8.55
CA ARG A 265 -1.98 -19.46 -9.41
C ARG A 265 -1.60 -20.72 -8.64
N ALA A 266 -1.09 -20.57 -7.42
CA ALA A 266 -0.75 -21.71 -6.55
C ALA A 266 -2.00 -22.54 -6.16
N LEU A 267 -3.12 -21.85 -5.88
CA LEU A 267 -4.40 -22.47 -5.59
C LEU A 267 -4.89 -23.28 -6.80
N LEU A 268 -4.88 -22.68 -7.99
CA LEU A 268 -5.29 -23.32 -9.23
C LEU A 268 -4.38 -24.51 -9.58
N GLY A 269 -3.07 -24.37 -9.42
CA GLY A 269 -2.08 -25.42 -9.68
C GLY A 269 -1.70 -25.58 -11.16
N PHE A 270 -2.13 -24.66 -12.03
CA PHE A 270 -1.81 -24.65 -13.45
C PHE A 270 -1.19 -23.30 -13.85
N ALA A 271 -0.14 -23.32 -14.67
CA ALA A 271 0.63 -22.12 -15.01
C ALA A 271 -0.07 -21.24 -16.05
N ASP A 272 -0.67 -21.87 -17.06
CA ASP A 272 -1.33 -21.20 -18.18
C ASP A 272 -2.81 -20.94 -17.86
N ALA A 273 -3.05 -19.87 -17.12
CA ALA A 273 -4.36 -19.51 -16.61
C ALA A 273 -4.58 -18.00 -16.66
N THR A 274 -5.82 -17.62 -16.94
CA THR A 274 -6.29 -16.24 -16.82
C THR A 274 -6.35 -15.89 -15.34
N VAL A 275 -5.53 -14.94 -14.92
CA VAL A 275 -5.54 -14.41 -13.54
C VAL A 275 -5.51 -12.91 -13.65
N VAL A 276 -6.56 -12.26 -13.12
CA VAL A 276 -6.70 -10.80 -13.12
C VAL A 276 -6.98 -10.31 -11.71
N LYS A 277 -6.67 -9.04 -11.44
CA LYS A 277 -6.82 -8.41 -10.13
C LYS A 277 -7.77 -7.21 -10.15
N PRO A 278 -9.09 -7.41 -10.24
CA PRO A 278 -10.05 -6.33 -10.23
C PRO A 278 -10.23 -5.72 -8.82
N PRO A 279 -10.99 -4.62 -8.67
CA PRO A 279 -11.17 -3.95 -7.39
C PRO A 279 -11.77 -4.80 -6.25
N PHE A 280 -12.51 -5.87 -6.57
CA PHE A 280 -13.06 -6.79 -5.55
C PHE A 280 -12.04 -7.81 -5.02
N GLY A 281 -10.91 -8.03 -5.69
CA GLY A 281 -9.97 -9.10 -5.34
C GLY A 281 -9.26 -9.70 -6.55
N ILE A 282 -9.38 -11.02 -6.72
CA ILE A 282 -8.75 -11.76 -7.83
C ILE A 282 -9.78 -12.66 -8.49
N PHE A 283 -9.76 -12.71 -9.82
CA PHE A 283 -10.45 -13.73 -10.60
C PHE A 283 -9.42 -14.63 -11.26
N ALA A 284 -9.66 -15.94 -11.22
CA ALA A 284 -8.83 -16.93 -11.89
C ALA A 284 -9.67 -17.93 -12.65
N ALA A 285 -9.25 -18.26 -13.86
CA ALA A 285 -9.87 -19.26 -14.72
C ALA A 285 -8.85 -20.01 -15.55
N ASP A 286 -9.15 -21.27 -15.85
CA ASP A 286 -8.37 -22.14 -16.73
C ASP A 286 -9.25 -22.67 -17.87
N GLU A 287 -8.70 -22.70 -19.08
CA GLU A 287 -9.39 -23.15 -20.29
C GLU A 287 -9.27 -24.65 -20.55
N VAL A 288 -8.41 -25.38 -19.84
CA VAL A 288 -8.27 -26.83 -20.04
C VAL A 288 -9.28 -27.59 -19.19
N GLN A 289 -9.21 -27.40 -17.87
CA GLN A 289 -10.07 -28.03 -16.88
C GLN A 289 -11.39 -27.27 -16.68
N GLN A 290 -11.51 -26.08 -17.28
CA GLN A 290 -12.69 -25.20 -17.21
C GLN A 290 -13.00 -24.76 -15.77
N VAL A 291 -11.98 -24.76 -14.91
CA VAL A 291 -12.08 -24.34 -13.51
C VAL A 291 -12.11 -22.82 -13.43
N GLN A 292 -12.90 -22.29 -12.48
CA GLN A 292 -13.00 -20.86 -12.24
C GLN A 292 -13.32 -20.53 -10.79
N PHE A 293 -12.66 -19.49 -10.29
CA PHE A 293 -12.94 -18.98 -8.95
C PHE A 293 -12.64 -17.48 -8.82
N ALA A 294 -13.35 -16.85 -7.89
CA ALA A 294 -13.11 -15.48 -7.48
C ALA A 294 -12.70 -15.46 -6.01
N ILE A 295 -11.58 -14.82 -5.68
CA ILE A 295 -11.17 -14.53 -4.30
C ILE A 295 -11.59 -13.09 -4.00
N LEU A 296 -12.58 -12.95 -3.11
CA LEU A 296 -13.04 -11.66 -2.61
C LEU A 296 -12.12 -11.22 -1.47
N ARG A 297 -11.51 -10.03 -1.58
CA ARG A 297 -10.54 -9.55 -0.59
C ARG A 297 -11.22 -8.80 0.56
N ASP A 298 -10.51 -8.74 1.67
CA ASP A 298 -10.84 -7.91 2.84
C ASP A 298 -12.26 -8.14 3.39
N CYS A 299 -12.72 -9.39 3.35
CA CYS A 299 -14.00 -9.83 3.92
C CYS A 299 -13.88 -9.97 5.45
N ARG A 300 -13.80 -8.84 6.15
CA ARG A 300 -13.50 -8.78 7.60
C ARG A 300 -14.73 -8.62 8.48
N ASP A 301 -15.83 -8.18 7.88
CA ASP A 301 -17.12 -7.96 8.50
C ASP A 301 -18.22 -8.12 7.44
N GLU A 302 -19.48 -7.99 7.86
CA GLU A 302 -20.62 -8.15 6.98
C GLU A 302 -20.64 -7.10 5.85
N THR A 303 -20.35 -5.84 6.17
CA THR A 303 -20.42 -4.72 5.21
C THR A 303 -19.38 -4.87 4.11
N THR A 304 -18.13 -5.13 4.48
CA THR A 304 -17.02 -5.33 3.54
C THR A 304 -17.21 -6.57 2.67
N THR A 305 -17.73 -7.66 3.25
CA THR A 305 -18.04 -8.89 2.51
C THR A 305 -19.16 -8.67 1.49
N ARG A 306 -20.27 -8.03 1.88
CA ARG A 306 -21.37 -7.68 0.96
C ARG A 306 -20.90 -6.75 -0.15
N HIS A 307 -20.10 -5.74 0.19
CA HIS A 307 -19.54 -4.84 -0.81
C HIS A 307 -18.65 -5.58 -1.82
N ALA A 308 -17.81 -6.52 -1.37
CA ALA A 308 -16.99 -7.32 -2.26
C ALA A 308 -17.82 -8.19 -3.23
N VAL A 309 -18.95 -8.75 -2.77
CA VAL A 309 -19.90 -9.48 -3.62
C VAL A 309 -20.47 -8.56 -4.70
N HIS A 310 -20.98 -7.39 -4.34
CA HIS A 310 -21.52 -6.43 -5.33
C HIS A 310 -20.45 -6.02 -6.35
N ARG A 311 -19.25 -5.67 -5.89
CA ARG A 311 -18.13 -5.30 -6.79
C ARG A 311 -17.74 -6.43 -7.75
N PHE A 312 -17.87 -7.69 -7.33
CA PHE A 312 -17.65 -8.84 -8.20
C PHE A 312 -18.74 -8.97 -9.26
N LEU A 313 -20.02 -8.87 -8.86
CA LEU A 313 -21.15 -8.94 -9.77
C LEU A 313 -21.14 -7.79 -10.79
N ASP A 314 -20.81 -6.57 -10.36
CA ASP A 314 -20.68 -5.41 -11.24
C ASP A 314 -19.53 -5.62 -12.24
N TRP A 315 -18.37 -6.11 -11.76
CA TRP A 315 -17.24 -6.40 -12.65
C TRP A 315 -17.58 -7.44 -13.72
N LEU A 316 -18.32 -8.50 -13.40
CA LEU A 316 -18.75 -9.49 -14.39
C LEU A 316 -19.55 -8.84 -15.53
N ARG A 317 -20.46 -7.91 -15.19
CA ARG A 317 -21.29 -7.19 -16.17
C ARG A 317 -20.49 -6.16 -16.97
N GLU A 318 -19.64 -5.39 -16.29
CA GLU A 318 -18.88 -4.30 -16.90
C GLU A 318 -17.76 -4.80 -17.83
N SER A 319 -17.16 -5.94 -17.51
CA SER A 319 -16.06 -6.51 -18.30
C SER A 319 -16.52 -7.40 -19.45
N GLY A 320 -17.78 -7.86 -19.45
CA GLY A 320 -18.27 -8.89 -20.37
C GLY A 320 -17.78 -10.31 -20.04
N GLU A 321 -17.12 -10.50 -18.89
CA GLU A 321 -16.64 -11.81 -18.44
C GLU A 321 -17.80 -12.77 -18.06
N ASP A 322 -19.00 -12.23 -17.89
CA ASP A 322 -20.23 -13.00 -17.66
C ASP A 322 -20.47 -14.07 -18.73
N VAL A 323 -20.22 -13.77 -20.01
CA VAL A 323 -20.34 -14.72 -21.14
C VAL A 323 -19.38 -15.90 -20.98
N GLU A 324 -18.10 -15.63 -20.71
CA GLU A 324 -17.07 -16.66 -20.57
C GLU A 324 -17.25 -17.48 -19.29
N VAL A 325 -17.68 -16.86 -18.20
CA VAL A 325 -18.02 -17.53 -16.94
C VAL A 325 -19.11 -18.57 -17.14
N VAL A 326 -20.20 -18.19 -17.83
CA VAL A 326 -21.30 -19.11 -18.14
C VAL A 326 -20.83 -20.26 -19.02
N ARG A 327 -20.06 -19.96 -20.07
CA ARG A 327 -19.50 -20.98 -20.96
C ARG A 327 -18.61 -21.97 -20.21
N ARG A 328 -17.69 -21.47 -19.39
CA ARG A 328 -16.77 -22.29 -18.59
C ARG A 328 -17.53 -23.12 -17.56
N ALA A 329 -18.56 -22.56 -16.92
CA ALA A 329 -19.39 -23.29 -15.96
C ALA A 329 -20.10 -24.48 -16.62
N ALA A 330 -20.73 -24.26 -17.78
CA ALA A 330 -21.40 -25.32 -18.52
C ALA A 330 -20.43 -26.44 -18.96
N LYS A 331 -19.23 -26.09 -19.44
CA LYS A 331 -18.21 -27.09 -19.80
C LYS A 331 -17.67 -27.83 -18.57
N ARG A 332 -17.42 -27.13 -17.47
CA ARG A 332 -16.99 -27.74 -16.20
C ARG A 332 -18.00 -28.76 -15.72
N ARG A 333 -19.29 -28.45 -15.83
CA ARG A 333 -20.37 -29.38 -15.49
C ARG A 333 -20.26 -30.70 -16.25
N ILE A 334 -20.02 -30.65 -17.56
CA ILE A 334 -19.86 -31.86 -18.40
C ILE A 334 -18.67 -32.70 -17.94
N ILE A 335 -17.54 -32.05 -17.64
CA ILE A 335 -16.33 -32.72 -17.13
C ILE A 335 -16.64 -33.41 -15.81
N SER A 336 -17.25 -32.69 -14.87
CA SER A 336 -17.59 -33.20 -13.54
C SER A 336 -18.59 -34.35 -13.57
N ASP A 337 -19.63 -34.28 -14.43
CA ASP A 337 -20.58 -35.37 -14.63
C ASP A 337 -19.89 -36.63 -15.20
N THR A 338 -18.95 -36.44 -16.15
CA THR A 338 -18.19 -37.55 -16.74
C THR A 338 -17.30 -38.23 -15.70
N VAL A 339 -16.60 -37.45 -14.87
CA VAL A 339 -15.76 -37.98 -13.78
C VAL A 339 -16.63 -38.70 -12.74
N ALA A 340 -17.77 -38.11 -12.36
CA ALA A 340 -18.69 -38.73 -11.41
C ALA A 340 -19.19 -40.10 -11.90
N ALA A 341 -19.53 -40.21 -13.19
CA ALA A 341 -19.96 -41.47 -13.79
C ALA A 341 -18.87 -42.55 -13.80
N GLN A 342 -17.59 -42.17 -13.94
CA GLN A 342 -16.47 -43.11 -13.95
C GLN A 342 -16.09 -43.63 -12.56
N ILE A 343 -16.26 -42.83 -11.51
CA ILE A 343 -15.89 -43.21 -10.13
C ILE A 343 -16.95 -44.12 -9.48
N VAL A 344 -18.20 -44.10 -9.97
CA VAL A 344 -19.32 -44.90 -9.45
C VAL A 344 -19.38 -46.31 -10.08
N LEU A 345 -18.58 -46.59 -11.12
CA LEU A 345 -18.37 -47.92 -11.72
C LEU A 345 -17.30 -48.72 -10.98
#